data_AF-A0A3S0CJM4-F1
#
_entry.id   AF-A0A3S0CJM4-F1
#
_cell.length_a   1.000
_cell.length_b   1.000
_cell.length_c   1.000
_cell.angle_alpha   90.00
_cell.angle_beta   90.00
_cell.angle_gamma   90.00
#
_symmetry.space_group_name_H-M   'P 1'
#
loop_
_entity.id
_entity.type
_entity.pdbx_description
1 polymer ?
#
loop_
_entity_poly.entity_id
_entity_poly.type
_entity_poly.pdbx_seq_one_letter_code
_entity_poly.pdbx_strand_id
1 'polypeptide(L)' 'MLDVEGQVLYVGKARNLKRRVASYFRKTVDSAKTRALVAQIAGVEVTVTHTEAEALLLEHTLIQRFRPRYNILL' A
#
# COMPACT_ATOMS: atom_id res chain seq x y z
N MET A 1 3.14 -1.71 -2.43
CA MET A 1 3.59 -0.61 -3.31
C MET A 1 5.09 -0.54 -3.24
N LEU A 2 5.75 -0.41 -4.40
CA LEU A 2 7.19 -0.55 -4.55
C LEU A 2 7.81 0.73 -5.13
N ASP A 3 9.06 1.01 -4.76
CA ASP A 3 9.88 2.02 -5.42
C ASP A 3 10.55 1.48 -6.69
N VAL A 4 11.39 2.31 -7.33
CA VAL A 4 12.12 1.98 -8.56
C VAL A 4 13.15 0.86 -8.39
N GLU A 5 13.59 0.59 -7.15
CA GLU A 5 14.53 -0.48 -6.81
C GLU A 5 13.80 -1.77 -6.40
N GLY A 6 12.47 -1.74 -6.35
CA GLY A 6 11.64 -2.85 -5.90
C GLY A 6 11.49 -2.95 -4.38
N GLN A 7 11.89 -1.94 -3.60
CA GLN A 7 11.70 -1.95 -2.15
C GLN A 7 10.26 -1.62 -1.77
N VAL A 8 9.77 -2.25 -0.69
CA VAL A 8 8.40 -2.06 -0.22
C VAL A 8 8.25 -0.72 0.50
N LEU A 9 7.53 0.21 -0.13
CA LEU A 9 7.21 1.53 0.43
C LEU A 9 6.02 1.50 1.39
N TYR A 10 4.97 0.77 1.00
CA TYR A 10 3.71 0.68 1.73
C TYR A 10 2.98 -0.64 1.46
N VAL A 11 2.37 -1.19 2.51
CA VAL A 11 1.48 -2.35 2.51
C VAL A 11 0.13 -1.91 3.08
N GLY A 12 -0.97 -2.33 2.45
CA GLY A 12 -2.31 -2.03 2.95
C GLY A 12 -3.32 -3.10 2.53
N LYS A 13 -4.38 -3.28 3.32
CA LYS A 13 -5.52 -4.15 2.98
C LYS A 13 -6.71 -3.37 2.42
N ALA A 14 -7.55 -4.05 1.63
CA ALA A 14 -8.82 -3.50 1.17
C ALA A 14 -9.85 -4.58 0.83
N ARG A 15 -11.13 -4.27 1.10
CA ARG A 15 -12.28 -5.05 0.60
C ARG A 15 -12.42 -4.97 -0.93
N ASN A 16 -12.00 -3.85 -1.52
CA ASN A 16 -12.03 -3.64 -2.96
C ASN A 16 -10.69 -3.06 -3.42
N LEU A 17 -9.82 -3.94 -3.93
CA LEU A 17 -8.47 -3.58 -4.38
C LEU A 17 -8.49 -2.50 -5.47
N LYS A 18 -9.40 -2.61 -6.46
CA LYS A 18 -9.50 -1.63 -7.55
C LYS A 18 -9.77 -0.22 -7.02
N ARG A 19 -10.76 -0.08 -6.14
CA ARG A 19 -11.09 1.23 -5.53
C ARG A 19 -9.95 1.74 -4.66
N ARG A 20 -9.30 0.87 -3.88
CA ARG A 20 -8.18 1.24 -3.00
C ARG A 20 -6.97 1.72 -3.79
N VAL A 21 -6.54 0.97 -4.80
CA VAL A 21 -5.39 1.38 -5.63
C VAL A 21 -5.73 2.67 -6.38
N ALA A 22 -6.91 2.76 -6.99
CA ALA A 22 -7.33 3.95 -7.72
C ALA A 22 -7.39 5.22 -6.86
N SER A 23 -7.64 5.14 -5.55
CA SER A 23 -7.69 6.33 -4.70
C SER A 23 -6.34 7.03 -4.53
N TYR A 24 -5.23 6.32 -4.67
CA TYR A 24 -3.88 6.90 -4.58
C TYR A 24 -3.50 7.72 -5.82
N PHE A 25 -4.11 7.43 -6.97
CA PHE A 25 -3.76 8.06 -8.26
C PHE A 25 -4.84 9.04 -8.74
N ARG A 26 -5.64 9.58 -7.81
CA ARG A 26 -6.61 10.65 -8.12
C ARG A 26 -5.89 11.98 -8.30
N LYS A 27 -6.49 12.90 -9.08
CA LYS A 27 -5.96 14.26 -9.28
C LYS A 27 -5.83 15.03 -7.96
N THR A 28 -6.76 14.81 -7.03
CA THR A 28 -6.73 15.41 -5.70
C THR A 28 -6.43 14.33 -4.67
N VAL A 29 -5.25 14.43 -4.05
CA VAL A 29 -4.83 13.60 -2.92
C VAL A 29 -4.60 14.54 -1.74
N ASP A 30 -5.46 14.47 -0.75
CA ASP A 30 -5.54 15.48 0.32
C ASP A 30 -4.29 15.50 1.21
N SER A 31 -3.73 14.32 1.51
CA SER A 31 -2.59 14.19 2.42
C SER A 31 -1.24 14.39 1.72
N ALA A 32 -0.43 15.32 2.24
CA ALA A 32 0.95 15.54 1.78
C ALA A 32 1.82 14.27 1.85
N LYS A 33 1.62 13.45 2.89
CA LYS A 33 2.31 12.15 3.03
C LYS A 33 1.91 11.17 1.94
N THR A 34 0.63 11.15 1.59
CA THR A 34 0.12 10.28 0.51
C THR A 34 0.66 10.75 -0.83
N ARG A 35 0.73 12.07 -1.08
CA ARG A 35 1.40 12.61 -2.28
C ARG A 35 2.87 12.21 -2.36
N ALA A 36 3.60 12.30 -1.25
CA ALA A 36 5.00 11.88 -1.19
C ALA A 36 5.18 10.37 -1.44
N LEU A 37 4.30 9.53 -0.88
CA LEU A 37 4.27 8.09 -1.18
C LEU A 37 4.04 7.88 -2.69
N VAL A 38 2.98 8.47 -3.26
CA VAL A 38 2.59 8.27 -4.66
C VAL A 38 3.69 8.69 -5.62
N ALA A 39 4.41 9.77 -5.32
CA ALA A 39 5.53 10.25 -6.13
C ALA A 39 6.70 9.25 -6.21
N GLN A 40 6.82 8.31 -5.28
CA GLN A 40 7.87 7.29 -5.24
C GLN A 40 7.42 5.92 -5.76
N ILE A 41 6.13 5.73 -6.03
CA ILE A 41 5.61 4.44 -6.50
C ILE A 41 6.09 4.22 -7.94
N ALA A 42 6.87 3.15 -8.15
CA ALA A 42 7.20 2.63 -9.47
C ALA A 42 6.44 1.32 -9.78
N GLY A 43 5.94 0.63 -8.75
CA GLY A 43 5.23 -0.64 -8.91
C GLY A 43 4.11 -0.87 -7.89
N VAL A 44 3.09 -1.62 -8.30
CA VAL A 44 1.99 -2.06 -7.43
C VAL A 44 1.80 -3.55 -7.59
N GLU A 45 2.04 -4.29 -6.50
CA GLU A 45 1.70 -5.70 -6.39
C GLU A 45 0.42 -5.88 -5.57
N VAL A 46 -0.36 -6.89 -5.92
CA VAL A 46 -1.62 -7.22 -5.24
C VAL A 46 -1.73 -8.71 -5.01
N THR A 47 -2.25 -9.09 -3.85
CA THR A 47 -2.58 -10.47 -3.50
C THR A 47 -4.05 -10.51 -3.11
N VAL A 48 -4.82 -11.43 -3.74
CA VAL A 48 -6.24 -11.63 -3.43
C VAL A 48 -6.34 -12.66 -2.30
N THR A 49 -7.15 -12.35 -1.29
CA THR A 49 -7.49 -13.27 -0.19
C THR A 49 -8.99 -13.59 -0.23
N HIS A 50 -9.39 -14.69 0.40
CA HIS A 50 -10.79 -15.13 0.42
C HIS A 50 -11.61 -14.40 1.48
N THR A 51 -10.95 -13.96 2.56
CA THR A 51 -11.62 -13.25 3.66
C THR A 51 -10.89 -11.96 4.04
N GLU A 52 -11.60 -11.08 4.75
CA GLU A 52 -10.99 -9.88 5.33
C GLU A 52 -10.00 -10.20 6.46
N ALA A 53 -10.23 -11.30 7.19
CA ALA A 53 -9.36 -11.75 8.26
C ALA A 53 -8.00 -12.21 7.71
N GLU A 54 -8.00 -12.96 6.60
CA GLU A 54 -6.78 -13.32 5.88
C GLU A 54 -6.04 -12.09 5.36
N ALA A 55 -6.74 -11.12 4.78
CA ALA A 55 -6.13 -9.88 4.31
C ALA A 55 -5.43 -9.12 5.44
N LEU A 56 -6.06 -9.06 6.62
CA LEU A 56 -5.50 -8.44 7.81
C LEU A 56 -4.26 -9.18 8.32
N LEU A 57 -4.31 -10.50 8.40
CA LEU A 57 -3.17 -11.31 8.85
C LEU A 57 -1.98 -11.19 7.88
N LEU A 58 -2.26 -11.24 6.58
CA LEU A 58 -1.24 -11.07 5.54
C LEU A 58 -0.63 -9.67 5.59
N GLU A 59 -1.46 -8.62 5.67
CA GLU A 59 -1.00 -7.24 5.83
C GLU A 59 -0.07 -7.10 7.04
N HIS A 60 -0.50 -7.59 8.21
CA HIS A 60 0.31 -7.55 9.42
C HIS A 60 1.66 -8.27 9.21
N THR A 61 1.64 -9.46 8.63
CA THR A 61 2.85 -10.25 8.39
C THR A 61 3.83 -9.52 7.47
N LEU A 62 3.33 -8.91 6.39
CA LEU A 62 4.15 -8.18 5.43
C LEU A 62 4.69 -6.86 6.03
N ILE A 63 3.90 -6.15 6.83
CA ILE A 63 4.36 -4.95 7.54
C ILE A 63 5.49 -5.30 8.52
N GLN A 64 5.36 -6.40 9.28
CA GLN A 64 6.41 -6.82 10.21
C GLN A 64 7.68 -7.26 9.48
N ARG A 65 7.53 -7.99 8.36
CA ARG A 65 8.64 -8.49 7.56
C ARG A 65 9.44 -7.37 6.88
N PHE A 66 8.75 -6.41 6.26
CA PHE A 66 9.39 -5.40 5.42
C PHE A 66 9.60 -4.06 6.12
N ARG A 67 8.89 -3.81 7.22
CA ARG A 67 8.84 -2.52 7.94
C ARG A 67 8.80 -1.31 7.01
N PRO A 68 7.80 -1.21 6.13
CA PRO A 68 7.78 -0.20 5.08
C PRO A 68 7.75 1.21 5.69
N ARG A 69 8.56 2.11 5.12
CA ARG A 69 8.71 3.50 5.60
C ARG A 69 7.36 4.21 5.79
N TYR A 70 6.43 4.02 4.87
CA TYR A 70 5.15 4.74 4.90
C TYR A 70 4.09 4.05 5.77
N ASN A 71 4.31 2.83 6.28
CA ASN A 71 3.38 2.19 7.22
C ASN A 71 3.53 2.69 8.66
N ILE A 72 4.68 3.25 9.03
CA ILE A 72 4.95 3.77 10.39
C ILE A 72 4.51 5.24 10.50
N LEU A 73 4.51 5.95 9.36
CA LEU A 73 4.32 7.40 9.29
C LEU A 73 2.88 7.81 8.97
N LEU A 74 1.98 6.87 8.66
CA LEU A 74 0.57 7.12 8.28
C LEU A 74 -0.40 6.85 9.41
#